data_AF-A0A7V0JU40-F1
#
_entry.id   AF-A0A7V0JU40-F1
#
_cell.length_a   1.000
_cell.length_b   1.000
_cell.length_c   1.000
_cell.angle_alpha   90.00
_cell.angle_beta   90.00
_cell.angle_gamma   90.00
#
_symmetry.space_group_name_H-M   'P 1'
#
loop_
_entity.id
_entity.type
_entity.pdbx_description
1 polymer ?
#
loop_
_entity_poly.entity_id
_entity_poly.type
_entity_poly.pdbx_seq_one_letter_code
_entity_poly.pdbx_strand_id
1 'polypeptide(L)'
;MPDEVVDFPRRAGALERGHGALGGGPGGFDQQGPDHPAAPCPGRAPLRLAGGGLRHVAPGAADPGAGAGRAQALAFRRGQGPRGPGGPAPYLGLTAESPRGKVIVAKGKEGPLRRFHPWVYAGSIQRVQGSPEPGDLVDVVDQRGNFLGRGYYNPHSQIRVRILTFIARRVDESFWGELLERAVAGRERLHDLSDAVRLVNAESDGIPGLIVDRYGDFLVLQALTLGIERRKELLVGLLAEILSPAGIYERSDVGVRALEGLEPATGTLFGEEPPPKLRIREGKAAFYVDIRHGHKTGFYLDQRRNRLLVGEIAQGREVLDVFCYTGAFGVHAGLGGARSVLFVEDSAKRLRWARDHLVLNGLRELRAGFIAGNAFRELP
;
A
#
# COMPACT_ATOMS: atom_id res chain seq x y z
N MET A 1 -20.91 -31.52 5.65
CA MET A 1 -22.05 -31.61 4.72
C MET A 1 -21.49 -31.93 3.34
N PRO A 2 -22.13 -32.79 2.54
CA PRO A 2 -21.59 -33.19 1.25
C PRO A 2 -21.56 -31.99 0.27
N ASP A 3 -20.55 -32.00 -0.59
CA ASP A 3 -20.25 -30.99 -1.60
C ASP A 3 -21.36 -30.86 -2.66
N GLU A 4 -22.45 -30.16 -2.38
CA GLU A 4 -23.37 -29.73 -3.43
C GLU A 4 -22.73 -28.60 -4.24
N VAL A 5 -22.05 -28.99 -5.32
CA VAL A 5 -21.75 -28.10 -6.44
C VAL A 5 -23.09 -27.72 -7.05
N VAL A 6 -23.60 -26.53 -6.72
CA VAL A 6 -24.75 -25.96 -7.42
C VAL A 6 -24.29 -25.69 -8.86
N ASP A 7 -24.74 -26.54 -9.78
CA ASP A 7 -24.40 -26.45 -11.19
C ASP A 7 -24.94 -25.12 -11.76
N PHE A 8 -24.02 -24.24 -12.15
CA PHE A 8 -24.39 -23.02 -12.87
C PHE A 8 -24.59 -23.42 -14.34
N PRO A 9 -25.77 -23.19 -14.93
CA PRO A 9 -26.07 -23.68 -16.27
C PRO A 9 -25.08 -23.08 -17.27
N ARG A 10 -24.21 -23.94 -17.83
CA ARG A 10 -23.38 -23.61 -18.99
C ARG A 10 -24.32 -23.35 -20.17
N ARG A 11 -24.37 -22.11 -20.67
CA ARG A 11 -25.04 -21.86 -21.96
C ARG A 11 -24.23 -22.55 -23.05
N ALA A 12 -24.72 -23.69 -23.53
CA ALA A 12 -24.20 -24.37 -24.70
C ALA A 12 -24.53 -23.54 -25.95
N GLY A 13 -23.59 -22.68 -26.36
CA GLY A 13 -23.58 -22.07 -27.68
C GLY A 13 -22.76 -22.94 -28.63
N ALA A 14 -23.43 -23.84 -29.35
CA ALA A 14 -22.83 -24.56 -30.47
C ALA A 14 -22.48 -23.56 -31.58
N LEU A 15 -21.19 -23.41 -31.86
CA LEU A 15 -20.69 -22.80 -33.09
C LEU A 15 -19.92 -23.89 -33.83
N GLU A 16 -20.62 -24.51 -34.79
CA GLU A 16 -20.00 -25.35 -35.82
C GLU A 16 -18.90 -24.54 -36.51
N ARG A 17 -17.68 -25.07 -36.54
CA ARG A 17 -16.62 -24.59 -37.41
C ARG A 17 -16.06 -25.75 -38.20
N GLY A 18 -16.25 -25.64 -39.51
CA GLY A 18 -15.83 -26.60 -40.51
C GLY A 18 -14.32 -26.80 -40.59
N HIS A 19 -13.97 -27.97 -41.11
CA HIS A 19 -12.62 -28.40 -41.42
C HIS A 19 -11.88 -27.44 -42.37
N GLY A 20 -10.66 -27.07 -42.00
CA GLY A 20 -9.64 -26.51 -42.87
C GLY A 20 -8.26 -26.84 -42.31
N ALA A 21 -7.50 -27.65 -43.04
CA ALA A 21 -6.16 -28.13 -42.70
C ALA A 21 -5.07 -27.07 -42.93
N LEU A 22 -3.80 -27.49 -42.74
CA LEU A 22 -2.49 -26.79 -42.87
C LEU A 22 -1.97 -26.26 -41.51
N GLY A 23 -0.78 -26.56 -40.99
CA GLY A 23 0.44 -27.16 -41.55
C GLY A 23 1.65 -26.22 -41.29
N GLY A 24 2.54 -26.60 -40.35
CA GLY A 24 3.98 -26.26 -40.38
C GLY A 24 4.50 -24.96 -39.76
N GLY A 25 5.24 -25.09 -38.65
CA GLY A 25 6.62 -24.56 -38.48
C GLY A 25 6.83 -23.10 -38.00
N PRO A 26 7.93 -22.82 -37.27
CA PRO A 26 8.04 -21.68 -36.35
C PRO A 26 8.81 -20.47 -36.93
N GLY A 27 8.42 -19.25 -36.56
CA GLY A 27 9.08 -18.01 -36.98
C GLY A 27 9.03 -16.95 -35.89
N GLY A 28 10.17 -16.30 -35.65
CA GLY A 28 10.45 -15.42 -34.52
C GLY A 28 9.66 -14.12 -34.48
N PHE A 29 9.55 -13.57 -33.27
CA PHE A 29 8.99 -12.24 -33.02
C PHE A 29 10.09 -11.19 -33.17
N ASP A 30 10.12 -10.58 -34.35
CA ASP A 30 10.71 -9.27 -34.61
C ASP A 30 9.64 -8.22 -34.27
N GLN A 31 9.93 -7.28 -33.35
CA GLN A 31 9.00 -6.20 -33.00
C GLN A 31 9.42 -4.91 -33.72
N GLN A 32 8.79 -4.67 -34.87
CA GLN A 32 8.62 -3.34 -35.45
C GLN A 32 7.21 -3.19 -36.02
N GLY A 33 6.50 -2.15 -35.59
CA GLY A 33 5.21 -1.73 -36.13
C GLY A 33 4.49 -0.75 -35.19
N PRO A 34 3.64 0.14 -35.72
CA PRO A 34 4.06 1.51 -36.06
C PRO A 34 3.27 2.62 -35.34
N ASP A 35 3.83 3.82 -35.40
CA ASP A 35 3.18 5.09 -35.06
C ASP A 35 1.86 5.28 -35.85
N HIS A 36 0.77 5.54 -35.14
CA HIS A 36 -0.41 6.21 -35.71
C HIS A 36 -0.90 7.33 -34.78
N PRO A 37 -1.29 8.49 -35.35
CA PRO A 37 -1.58 9.71 -34.60
C PRO A 37 -2.98 9.66 -33.96
N ALA A 38 -3.09 10.23 -32.76
CA ALA A 38 -4.35 10.39 -32.04
C ALA A 38 -5.27 11.42 -32.71
N ALA A 39 -6.53 11.04 -32.94
CA ALA A 39 -7.59 11.94 -33.37
C ALA A 39 -8.19 12.72 -32.16
N PRO A 40 -8.61 13.98 -32.33
CA PRO A 40 -9.03 14.86 -31.22
C PRO A 40 -10.47 14.60 -30.77
N CYS A 41 -10.70 14.63 -29.45
CA CYS A 41 -12.03 14.62 -28.83
C CYS A 41 -12.79 15.96 -29.08
N PRO A 42 -14.11 15.93 -29.36
CA PRO A 42 -14.88 17.16 -29.51
C PRO A 42 -15.22 17.79 -28.15
N GLY A 43 -15.09 19.12 -28.10
CA GLY A 43 -15.19 19.94 -26.90
C GLY A 43 -16.59 20.04 -26.29
N ARG A 44 -16.62 20.16 -24.96
CA ARG A 44 -17.78 20.64 -24.19
C ARG A 44 -17.62 22.12 -23.91
N ALA A 45 -18.66 22.89 -24.24
CA ALA A 45 -18.77 24.32 -24.01
C ALA A 45 -18.81 24.68 -22.51
N PRO A 46 -18.29 25.85 -22.10
CA PRO A 46 -18.36 26.31 -20.72
C PRO A 46 -19.75 26.87 -20.36
N LEU A 47 -20.28 26.45 -19.22
CA LEU A 47 -21.47 27.05 -18.61
C LEU A 47 -21.18 28.50 -18.20
N ARG A 48 -22.01 29.44 -18.68
CA ARG A 48 -22.09 30.83 -18.21
C ARG A 48 -22.77 30.86 -16.83
N LEU A 49 -22.10 31.43 -15.83
CA LEU A 49 -22.75 31.90 -14.61
C LEU A 49 -23.18 33.36 -14.80
N ALA A 50 -24.47 33.62 -14.66
CA ALA A 50 -25.06 34.94 -14.68
C ALA A 50 -24.69 35.72 -13.42
N GLY A 51 -24.44 37.01 -13.59
CA GLY A 51 -24.05 37.94 -12.52
C GLY A 51 -25.18 38.27 -11.56
N GLY A 52 -24.83 38.36 -10.28
CA GLY A 52 -25.61 38.98 -9.22
C GLY A 52 -24.64 39.73 -8.30
N GLY A 53 -24.78 41.05 -8.24
CA GLY A 53 -23.85 41.94 -7.54
C GLY A 53 -23.86 41.77 -6.03
N LEU A 54 -22.66 41.82 -5.43
CA LEU A 54 -22.47 41.92 -3.99
C LEU A 54 -22.24 43.38 -3.61
N ARG A 55 -23.17 43.93 -2.83
CA ARG A 55 -23.02 45.22 -2.15
C ARG A 55 -22.15 45.02 -0.91
N HIS A 56 -21.19 45.93 -0.74
CA HIS A 56 -20.40 46.08 0.47
C HIS A 56 -21.28 46.39 1.68
N VAL A 57 -21.13 45.60 2.75
CA VAL A 57 -21.56 45.96 4.11
C VAL A 57 -20.35 45.74 5.02
N ALA A 58 -19.93 46.81 5.70
CA ALA A 58 -18.84 46.81 6.67
C ALA A 58 -19.30 46.21 8.02
N PRO A 59 -18.44 45.53 8.79
CA PRO A 59 -18.76 45.16 10.16
C PRO A 59 -18.22 46.20 11.16
N GLY A 60 -19.11 46.71 12.00
CA GLY A 60 -18.80 47.45 13.22
C GLY A 60 -18.36 46.52 14.35
N ALA A 61 -17.68 47.11 15.34
CA ALA A 61 -16.94 46.45 16.41
C ALA A 61 -17.74 46.25 17.72
N ALA A 62 -17.17 45.36 18.57
CA ALA A 62 -17.39 45.04 20.00
C ALA A 62 -18.56 44.08 20.34
N ASP A 63 -18.39 42.81 20.78
CA ASP A 63 -17.63 42.15 21.90
C ASP A 63 -18.37 42.22 23.27
N PRO A 64 -18.23 41.31 24.27
CA PRO A 64 -17.68 39.93 24.36
C PRO A 64 -18.64 38.90 25.02
N GLY A 65 -18.34 37.60 24.91
CA GLY A 65 -18.96 36.59 25.80
C GLY A 65 -18.59 35.13 25.55
N ALA A 66 -17.91 34.53 26.55
CA ALA A 66 -17.65 33.09 26.75
C ALA A 66 -16.56 32.44 25.86
N GLY A 67 -15.33 32.44 26.38
CA GLY A 67 -14.16 31.84 25.77
C GLY A 67 -13.85 30.40 26.21
N ALA A 68 -13.10 29.74 25.31
CA ALA A 68 -12.01 28.79 25.55
C ALA A 68 -12.35 27.34 25.97
N GLY A 69 -12.73 26.52 24.98
CA GLY A 69 -12.46 25.08 24.97
C GLY A 69 -11.01 24.81 24.58
N ARG A 70 -10.20 24.39 25.56
CA ARG A 70 -8.76 24.12 25.43
C ARG A 70 -8.49 22.89 24.55
N ALA A 71 -7.73 23.05 23.48
CA ALA A 71 -6.94 21.98 22.90
C ALA A 71 -5.77 21.69 23.85
N GLN A 72 -5.82 20.54 24.56
CA GLN A 72 -4.71 20.10 25.39
C GLN A 72 -3.63 19.47 24.50
N ALA A 73 -2.47 20.11 24.46
CA ALA A 73 -1.22 19.48 24.07
C ALA A 73 -0.95 18.30 25.03
N LEU A 74 -0.85 17.09 24.47
CA LEU A 74 -0.40 15.90 25.20
C LEU A 74 1.09 16.06 25.51
N ALA A 75 1.40 16.57 26.69
CA ALA A 75 2.74 16.53 27.26
C ALA A 75 3.04 15.10 27.73
N PHE A 76 3.99 14.43 27.07
CA PHE A 76 4.48 13.12 27.45
C PHE A 76 5.14 13.14 28.83
N ARG A 77 4.56 12.44 29.80
CA ARG A 77 5.28 11.99 31.01
C ARG A 77 5.90 10.63 30.70
N ARG A 78 7.23 10.53 30.76
CA ARG A 78 7.95 9.26 30.81
C ARG A 78 7.52 8.48 32.05
N GLY A 79 6.61 7.54 31.89
CA GLY A 79 6.21 6.59 32.93
C GLY A 79 7.10 5.35 32.89
N GLN A 80 7.83 5.09 33.97
CA GLN A 80 8.50 3.81 34.20
C GLN A 80 7.46 2.79 34.68
N GLY A 81 7.09 1.84 33.82
CA GLY A 81 6.30 0.64 34.16
C GLY A 81 7.19 -0.61 34.27
N PRO A 82 6.72 -1.69 34.91
CA PRO A 82 7.57 -2.78 35.39
C PRO A 82 8.05 -3.69 34.25
N ARG A 83 9.31 -4.13 34.37
CA ARG A 83 10.06 -4.93 33.39
C ARG A 83 9.69 -6.41 33.48
N GLY A 84 9.15 -6.98 32.40
CA GLY A 84 9.11 -8.44 32.18
C GLY A 84 10.44 -8.95 31.60
N PRO A 85 10.81 -10.23 31.80
CA PRO A 85 12.07 -10.77 31.29
C PRO A 85 11.87 -11.18 29.82
N GLY A 86 12.47 -10.44 28.89
CA GLY A 86 12.44 -10.77 27.45
C GLY A 86 12.28 -9.59 26.48
N GLY A 87 12.16 -8.35 26.97
CA GLY A 87 12.15 -7.17 26.11
C GLY A 87 13.50 -6.95 25.40
N PRO A 88 13.51 -6.37 24.18
CA PRO A 88 14.75 -6.01 23.51
C PRO A 88 15.58 -5.08 24.39
N ALA A 89 16.90 -5.17 24.28
CA ALA A 89 17.83 -4.27 24.95
C ALA A 89 17.41 -2.80 24.73
N PRO A 90 17.63 -1.91 25.71
CA PRO A 90 17.28 -0.49 25.57
C PRO A 90 17.90 0.06 24.28
N TYR A 91 17.03 0.64 23.46
CA TYR A 91 17.36 1.21 22.16
C TYR A 91 18.51 2.20 22.32
N LEU A 92 19.71 1.85 21.85
CA LEU A 92 20.80 2.81 21.72
C LEU A 92 20.40 3.76 20.59
N GLY A 93 19.76 4.87 20.98
CA GLY A 93 19.26 5.89 20.06
C GLY A 93 20.33 6.23 19.01
N LEU A 94 19.94 6.13 17.74
CA LEU A 94 20.82 6.46 16.64
C LEU A 94 21.24 7.92 16.79
N THR A 95 22.54 8.14 17.04
CA THR A 95 23.13 9.48 16.96
C THR A 95 22.89 10.03 15.57
N ALA A 96 22.35 11.25 15.47
CA ALA A 96 21.94 11.87 14.20
C ALA A 96 22.90 11.59 13.04
N GLU A 97 22.36 11.01 11.96
CA GLU A 97 23.16 10.63 10.80
C GLU A 97 23.53 11.88 10.00
N SER A 98 24.83 12.05 9.75
CA SER A 98 25.34 13.13 8.90
C SER A 98 25.58 12.61 7.49
N PRO A 99 25.30 13.40 6.44
CA PRO A 99 25.59 13.00 5.07
C PRO A 99 27.08 12.67 4.88
N ARG A 100 27.37 11.55 4.22
CA ARG A 100 28.73 11.02 3.97
C ARG A 100 29.25 11.38 2.58
N GLY A 101 28.46 12.08 1.78
CA GLY A 101 28.84 12.52 0.45
C GLY A 101 27.81 13.45 -0.19
N LYS A 102 28.12 13.88 -1.41
CA LYS A 102 27.23 14.67 -2.26
C LYS A 102 27.03 14.00 -3.61
N VAL A 103 25.78 13.93 -4.08
CA VAL A 103 25.42 13.49 -5.41
C VAL A 103 25.14 14.73 -6.27
N ILE A 104 25.93 14.92 -7.31
CA ILE A 104 25.80 16.07 -8.21
C ILE A 104 24.98 15.65 -9.43
N VAL A 105 23.84 16.30 -9.61
CA VAL A 105 22.92 16.04 -10.72
C VAL A 105 23.44 16.69 -12.00
N ALA A 106 23.34 15.97 -13.12
CA ALA A 106 23.72 16.47 -14.43
C ALA A 106 22.85 17.67 -14.85
N LYS A 107 23.46 18.62 -15.58
CA LYS A 107 22.78 19.82 -16.09
C LYS A 107 21.50 19.47 -16.84
N GLY A 108 20.38 20.10 -16.46
CA GLY A 108 19.08 19.91 -17.10
C GLY A 108 18.32 18.68 -16.59
N LYS A 109 18.85 17.92 -15.63
CA LYS A 109 18.20 16.75 -15.01
C LYS A 109 17.65 17.03 -13.61
N GLU A 110 17.81 18.24 -13.08
CA GLU A 110 17.31 18.66 -11.76
C GLU A 110 15.81 18.98 -11.72
N GLY A 111 15.17 19.16 -12.88
CA GLY A 111 13.76 19.56 -12.99
C GLY A 111 12.77 18.69 -12.18
N PRO A 112 12.84 17.34 -12.25
CA PRO A 112 12.01 16.47 -11.42
C PRO A 112 12.20 16.69 -9.91
N LEU A 113 13.44 16.88 -9.45
CA LEU A 113 13.74 17.10 -8.03
C LEU A 113 13.20 18.45 -7.53
N ARG A 114 13.27 19.49 -8.37
CA ARG A 114 12.64 20.79 -8.09
C ARG A 114 11.11 20.71 -8.01
N ARG A 115 10.51 19.66 -8.57
CA ARG A 115 9.07 19.32 -8.45
C ARG A 115 8.82 18.22 -7.41
N PHE A 116 9.75 18.01 -6.48
CA PHE A 116 9.64 17.08 -5.37
C PHE A 116 9.56 15.60 -5.76
N HIS A 117 10.08 15.21 -6.94
CA HIS A 117 10.19 13.80 -7.28
C HIS A 117 11.18 13.09 -6.33
N PRO A 118 10.81 11.98 -5.67
CA PRO A 118 11.60 11.41 -4.57
C PRO A 118 12.81 10.59 -5.05
N TRP A 119 12.98 10.37 -6.35
CA TRP A 119 14.01 9.48 -6.88
C TRP A 119 15.04 10.23 -7.72
N VAL A 120 16.31 9.91 -7.49
CA VAL A 120 17.46 10.27 -8.34
C VAL A 120 17.95 9.02 -9.04
N TYR A 121 17.83 8.98 -10.37
CA TYR A 121 18.22 7.83 -11.16
C TYR A 121 19.71 7.84 -11.52
N ALA A 122 20.29 6.67 -11.75
CA ALA A 122 21.70 6.52 -12.15
C ALA A 122 22.06 7.43 -13.35
N GLY A 123 21.22 7.45 -14.39
CA GLY A 123 21.43 8.28 -15.58
C GLY A 123 21.28 9.80 -15.37
N SER A 124 20.84 10.27 -14.20
CA SER A 124 20.76 11.70 -13.86
C SER A 124 21.97 12.22 -13.07
N ILE A 125 22.88 11.34 -12.64
CA ILE A 125 24.02 11.70 -11.80
C ILE A 125 25.23 12.00 -12.70
N GLN A 126 25.84 13.17 -12.50
CA GLN A 126 27.10 13.53 -13.16
C GLN A 126 28.29 12.95 -12.42
N ARG A 127 28.33 13.08 -11.09
CA ARG A 127 29.38 12.53 -10.24
C ARG A 127 28.91 12.43 -8.79
N VAL A 128 29.59 11.59 -8.03
CA VAL A 128 29.47 11.49 -6.57
C VAL A 128 30.74 12.06 -5.96
N GLN A 129 30.61 12.92 -4.96
CA GLN A 129 31.71 13.48 -4.17
C GLN A 129 31.72 12.86 -2.78
N GLY A 130 32.92 12.55 -2.28
CA GLY A 130 33.12 11.74 -1.08
C GLY A 130 33.09 10.25 -1.40
N SER A 131 32.98 9.42 -0.37
CA SER A 131 32.96 7.96 -0.47
C SER A 131 31.80 7.38 0.34
N PRO A 132 30.54 7.69 -0.02
CA PRO A 132 29.38 7.16 0.69
C PRO A 132 29.26 5.64 0.46
N GLU A 133 29.04 4.90 1.54
CA GLU A 133 28.75 3.47 1.46
C GLU A 133 27.28 3.22 1.09
N PRO A 134 26.93 2.05 0.54
CA PRO A 134 25.54 1.67 0.29
C PRO A 134 24.66 1.82 1.56
N GLY A 135 23.62 2.64 1.47
CA GLY A 135 22.66 2.96 2.53
C GLY A 135 22.98 4.23 3.34
N ASP A 136 24.15 4.84 3.12
CA ASP A 136 24.53 6.10 3.75
C ASP A 136 23.68 7.27 3.25
N LEU A 137 23.54 8.30 4.08
CA LEU A 137 22.92 9.55 3.67
C LEU A 137 23.86 10.37 2.78
N VAL A 138 23.28 11.00 1.76
CA VAL A 138 23.96 11.94 0.88
C VAL A 138 23.10 13.18 0.65
N ASP A 139 23.75 14.32 0.44
CA ASP A 139 23.08 15.51 -0.08
C ASP A 139 23.07 15.46 -1.61
N VAL A 140 21.94 15.78 -2.21
CA VAL A 140 21.77 15.91 -3.66
C VAL A 140 21.81 17.39 -3.99
N VAL A 141 22.69 17.76 -4.92
CA VAL A 141 22.92 19.15 -5.31
C VAL A 141 22.92 19.30 -6.83
N ASP A 142 22.61 20.50 -7.32
CA ASP A 142 22.85 20.84 -8.72
C ASP A 142 24.35 21.14 -8.97
N GLN A 143 24.71 21.41 -10.23
CA GLN A 143 26.10 21.70 -10.61
C GLN A 143 26.67 22.97 -9.98
N ARG A 144 25.82 23.89 -9.51
CA ARG A 144 26.22 25.12 -8.81
C ARG A 144 26.34 24.91 -7.31
N GLY A 145 26.03 23.71 -6.83
CA GLY A 145 26.06 23.36 -5.41
C GLY A 145 24.77 23.70 -4.66
N ASN A 146 23.70 24.13 -5.34
CA ASN A 146 22.43 24.38 -4.67
C ASN A 146 21.81 23.06 -4.20
N PHE A 147 21.33 23.04 -2.96
CA PHE A 147 20.67 21.88 -2.38
C PHE A 147 19.36 21.55 -3.10
N LEU A 148 19.20 20.27 -3.46
CA LEU A 148 17.99 19.73 -4.09
C LEU A 148 17.27 18.72 -3.19
N GLY A 149 17.97 18.12 -2.21
CA GLY A 149 17.37 17.19 -1.27
C GLY A 149 18.43 16.33 -0.57
N ARG A 150 18.00 15.55 0.42
CA ARG A 150 18.84 14.59 1.16
C ARG A 150 18.15 13.24 1.16
N GLY A 151 18.91 12.18 0.94
CA GLY A 151 18.37 10.83 0.85
C GLY A 151 19.43 9.77 1.12
N TYR A 152 19.02 8.51 1.22
CA TYR A 152 19.98 7.41 1.30
C TYR A 152 20.43 6.99 -0.11
N TYR A 153 21.72 6.65 -0.23
CA TYR A 153 22.38 6.30 -1.47
C TYR A 153 22.50 4.79 -1.64
N ASN A 154 22.30 4.26 -2.84
CA ASN A 154 22.63 2.88 -3.17
C ASN A 154 23.30 2.82 -4.57
N PRO A 155 24.61 2.54 -4.67
CA PRO A 155 25.32 2.46 -5.95
C PRO A 155 24.93 1.25 -6.80
N HIS A 156 24.13 0.32 -6.29
CA HIS A 156 23.70 -0.88 -7.03
C HIS A 156 22.29 -0.71 -7.64
N SER A 157 21.43 0.13 -7.05
CA SER A 157 20.05 0.36 -7.52
C SER A 157 19.95 1.41 -8.64
N GLN A 158 19.14 1.17 -9.68
CA GLN A 158 18.86 2.19 -10.72
C GLN A 158 18.34 3.51 -10.12
N ILE A 159 17.62 3.42 -8.99
CA ILE A 159 17.27 4.57 -8.15
C ILE A 159 18.40 4.75 -7.14
N ARG A 160 19.41 5.52 -7.53
CA ARG A 160 20.65 5.71 -6.78
C ARG A 160 20.46 6.47 -5.47
N VAL A 161 19.53 7.43 -5.44
CA VAL A 161 19.15 8.13 -4.21
C VAL A 161 17.64 8.17 -4.08
N ARG A 162 17.15 7.81 -2.91
CA ARG A 162 15.74 8.02 -2.52
C ARG A 162 15.70 9.15 -1.49
N ILE A 163 15.12 10.27 -1.90
CA ILE A 163 15.05 11.51 -1.11
C ILE A 163 14.14 11.30 0.10
N LEU A 164 14.65 11.63 1.27
CA LEU A 164 13.93 11.68 2.54
C LEU A 164 13.40 13.08 2.82
N THR A 165 14.12 14.12 2.40
CA THR A 165 13.73 15.52 2.64
C THR A 165 14.25 16.43 1.53
N PHE A 166 13.44 17.42 1.16
CA PHE A 166 13.81 18.50 0.23
C PHE A 166 14.28 19.77 0.94
N ILE A 167 14.32 19.75 2.28
CA ILE A 167 14.88 20.81 3.13
C ILE A 167 16.09 20.29 3.90
N ALA A 168 17.08 21.15 4.12
CA ALA A 168 18.30 20.82 4.85
C ALA A 168 17.99 20.67 6.35
N ARG A 169 17.50 19.49 6.75
CA ARG A 169 17.27 19.11 8.16
C ARG A 169 18.01 17.82 8.51
N ARG A 170 18.25 17.62 9.81
CA ARG A 170 18.88 16.40 10.32
C ARG A 170 17.95 15.20 10.14
N VAL A 171 18.55 14.05 9.88
CA VAL A 171 17.86 12.76 9.82
C VAL A 171 18.33 11.98 11.04
N ASP A 172 17.52 12.01 12.09
CA ASP A 172 17.74 11.34 13.35
C ASP A 172 16.46 10.59 13.76
N GLU A 173 16.44 10.01 14.95
CA GLU A 173 15.28 9.31 15.49
C GLU A 173 14.00 10.16 15.47
N SER A 174 14.09 11.45 15.82
CA SER A 174 12.95 12.37 15.81
C SER A 174 12.37 12.57 14.40
N PHE A 175 13.24 12.65 13.38
CA PHE A 175 12.83 12.75 11.99
C PHE A 175 12.00 11.51 11.57
N TRP A 176 12.44 10.30 11.92
CA TRP A 176 11.69 9.08 11.58
C TRP A 176 10.39 8.98 12.37
N GLY A 177 10.40 9.34 13.66
CA GLY A 177 9.21 9.42 14.49
C GLY A 177 8.14 10.33 13.90
N GLU A 178 8.51 11.57 13.56
CA GLU A 178 7.59 12.55 12.93
C GLU A 178 6.96 12.01 11.63
N LEU A 179 7.73 11.32 10.79
CA LEU A 179 7.21 10.75 9.54
C LEU A 179 6.22 9.61 9.79
N LEU A 180 6.54 8.73 10.75
CA LEU A 180 5.66 7.62 11.14
C LEU A 180 4.36 8.13 11.77
N GLU A 181 4.45 9.05 12.73
CA GLU A 181 3.30 9.68 13.37
C GLU A 181 2.39 10.36 12.34
N ARG A 182 2.96 11.13 11.42
CA ARG A 182 2.20 11.76 10.34
C ARG A 182 1.52 10.74 9.45
N ALA A 183 2.22 9.65 9.08
CA ALA A 183 1.67 8.60 8.25
C ALA A 183 0.47 7.93 8.95
N VAL A 184 0.63 7.57 10.24
CA VAL A 184 -0.42 6.99 11.09
C VAL A 184 -1.62 7.93 11.24
N ALA A 185 -1.38 9.19 11.61
CA ALA A 185 -2.44 10.20 11.78
C ALA A 185 -3.23 10.42 10.48
N GLY A 186 -2.57 10.31 9.32
CA GLY A 186 -3.23 10.37 8.01
C GLY A 186 -4.28 9.28 7.77
N ARG A 187 -4.30 8.21 8.57
CA ARG A 187 -5.22 7.07 8.45
C ARG A 187 -6.37 7.08 9.45
N GLU A 188 -6.44 8.07 10.34
CA GLU A 188 -7.49 8.15 11.38
C GLU A 188 -8.91 7.94 10.83
N ARG A 189 -9.22 8.57 9.69
CA ARG A 189 -10.54 8.47 9.02
C ARG A 189 -10.91 7.06 8.54
N LEU A 190 -9.95 6.14 8.51
CA LEU A 190 -10.16 4.75 8.10
C LEU A 190 -10.40 3.81 9.29
N HIS A 191 -10.12 4.23 10.52
CA HIS A 191 -10.23 3.36 11.70
C HIS A 191 -11.66 2.90 11.97
N ASP A 192 -12.65 3.79 11.78
CA ASP A 192 -14.06 3.43 11.90
C ASP A 192 -14.46 2.43 10.81
N LEU A 193 -13.89 2.57 9.62
CA LEU A 193 -14.20 1.74 8.47
C LEU A 193 -13.53 0.36 8.54
N SER A 194 -12.33 0.25 9.10
CA SER A 194 -11.56 -1.00 9.10
C SER A 194 -10.48 -1.02 10.17
N ASP A 195 -10.26 -2.18 10.78
CA ASP A 195 -9.10 -2.45 11.65
C ASP A 195 -7.89 -2.99 10.86
N ALA A 196 -8.00 -3.07 9.53
CA ALA A 196 -6.93 -3.46 8.64
C ALA A 196 -6.61 -2.33 7.66
N VAL A 197 -5.45 -1.69 7.80
CA VAL A 197 -5.11 -0.44 7.11
C VAL A 197 -3.63 -0.34 6.78
N ARG A 198 -3.29 0.15 5.59
CA ARG A 198 -1.92 0.58 5.26
C ARG A 198 -1.59 1.88 5.99
N LEU A 199 -0.73 1.78 7.01
CA LEU A 199 -0.26 2.90 7.81
C LEU A 199 0.83 3.69 7.09
N VAL A 200 1.79 2.99 6.46
CA VAL A 200 2.88 3.61 5.69
C VAL A 200 2.90 3.06 4.26
N ASN A 201 2.90 3.95 3.28
CA ASN A 201 2.92 3.67 1.84
C ASN A 201 4.14 4.32 1.17
N ALA A 202 5.32 3.90 1.61
CA ALA A 202 6.61 4.22 1.01
C ALA A 202 6.82 5.73 0.75
N GLU A 203 7.19 6.09 -0.48
CA GLU A 203 7.46 7.47 -0.89
C GLU A 203 6.28 8.42 -0.65
N SER A 204 5.03 7.92 -0.75
CA SER A 204 3.83 8.75 -0.57
C SER A 204 3.72 9.30 0.86
N ASP A 205 4.30 8.61 1.84
CA ASP A 205 4.34 9.04 3.24
C ASP A 205 5.69 9.64 3.64
N GLY A 206 6.60 9.81 2.68
CA GLY A 206 7.94 10.37 2.91
C GLY A 206 8.95 9.38 3.48
N ILE A 207 8.65 8.08 3.48
CA ILE A 207 9.54 7.01 3.94
C ILE A 207 9.79 6.03 2.76
N PRO A 208 10.57 6.41 1.74
CA PRO A 208 10.80 5.59 0.55
C PRO A 208 11.27 4.19 0.93
N GLY A 209 10.58 3.16 0.42
CA GLY A 209 10.92 1.77 0.65
C GLY A 209 10.35 1.14 1.92
N LEU A 210 9.63 1.87 2.78
CA LEU A 210 8.93 1.28 3.93
C LEU A 210 7.44 1.09 3.61
N ILE A 211 6.93 -0.12 3.80
CA ILE A 211 5.50 -0.40 3.83
C ILE A 211 5.15 -0.93 5.21
N VAL A 212 4.07 -0.43 5.81
CA VAL A 212 3.52 -0.93 7.07
C VAL A 212 2.03 -1.08 6.93
N ASP A 213 1.55 -2.32 7.03
CA ASP A 213 0.13 -2.66 7.05
C ASP A 213 -0.26 -3.09 8.47
N ARG A 214 -1.36 -2.55 9.00
CA ARG A 214 -1.98 -3.00 10.24
C ARG A 214 -3.07 -4.01 9.92
N TYR A 215 -3.15 -5.06 10.73
CA TYR A 215 -4.27 -6.02 10.76
C TYR A 215 -4.64 -6.25 12.23
N GLY A 216 -5.75 -5.68 12.69
CA GLY A 216 -6.12 -5.72 14.11
C GLY A 216 -5.00 -5.16 14.99
N ASP A 217 -4.46 -5.98 15.89
CA ASP A 217 -3.39 -5.60 16.82
C ASP A 217 -1.98 -5.96 16.30
N PHE A 218 -1.85 -6.47 15.08
CA PHE A 218 -0.56 -6.81 14.47
C PHE A 218 -0.18 -5.80 13.39
N LEU A 219 1.13 -5.58 13.24
CA LEU A 219 1.70 -4.85 12.11
C LEU A 219 2.49 -5.82 11.21
N VAL A 220 2.43 -5.57 9.90
CA VAL A 220 3.22 -6.25 8.88
C VAL A 220 4.09 -5.22 8.20
N LEU A 221 5.40 -5.41 8.30
CA LEU A 221 6.41 -4.51 7.77
C LEU A 221 7.05 -5.11 6.51
N GLN A 222 7.26 -4.28 5.49
CA GLN A 222 8.16 -4.59 4.39
C GLN A 222 9.23 -3.51 4.31
N ALA A 223 10.48 -3.92 4.46
CA ALA A 223 11.65 -3.10 4.14
C ALA A 223 12.04 -3.44 2.70
N LEU A 224 11.87 -2.53 1.76
CA LEU A 224 12.07 -2.83 0.34
C LEU A 224 13.38 -2.28 -0.23
N THR A 225 14.09 -1.47 0.55
CA THR A 225 15.30 -0.77 0.12
C THR A 225 16.39 -0.89 1.16
N LEU A 226 17.66 -0.81 0.72
CA LEU A 226 18.81 -0.94 1.62
C LEU A 226 18.83 0.14 2.72
N GLY A 227 18.39 1.35 2.40
CA GLY A 227 18.29 2.43 3.37
C GLY A 227 17.30 2.14 4.51
N ILE A 228 16.17 1.51 4.20
CA ILE A 228 15.19 1.11 5.22
C ILE A 228 15.67 -0.14 5.96
N GLU A 229 16.30 -1.10 5.27
CA GLU A 229 16.87 -2.29 5.91
C GLU A 229 17.88 -1.93 7.01
N ARG A 230 18.82 -1.02 6.73
CA ARG A 230 19.81 -0.54 7.71
C ARG A 230 19.19 0.16 8.93
N ARG A 231 17.96 0.65 8.81
CA ARG A 231 17.22 1.38 9.86
C ARG A 231 16.01 0.60 10.36
N LYS A 232 15.89 -0.67 9.97
CA LYS A 232 14.70 -1.49 10.22
C LYS A 232 14.43 -1.62 11.71
N GLU A 233 15.47 -1.90 12.49
CA GLU A 233 15.32 -2.02 13.92
C GLU A 233 14.77 -0.71 14.52
N LEU A 234 15.29 0.46 14.11
CA LEU A 234 14.86 1.76 14.64
C LEU A 234 13.38 2.00 14.35
N LEU A 235 12.99 1.74 13.11
CA LEU A 235 11.62 1.90 12.66
C LEU A 235 10.68 0.94 13.39
N VAL A 236 11.11 -0.30 13.67
CA VAL A 236 10.36 -1.27 14.48
C VAL A 236 10.17 -0.75 15.91
N GLY A 237 11.23 -0.21 16.54
CA GLY A 237 11.14 0.36 17.89
C GLY A 237 10.16 1.54 17.96
N LEU A 238 10.25 2.47 17.01
CA LEU A 238 9.34 3.62 16.92
C LEU A 238 7.89 3.18 16.66
N LEU A 239 7.66 2.22 15.76
CA LEU A 239 6.32 1.69 15.51
C LEU A 239 5.73 1.02 16.76
N ALA A 240 6.55 0.29 17.53
CA ALA A 240 6.12 -0.34 18.77
C ALA A 240 5.72 0.71 19.82
N GLU A 241 6.48 1.81 19.94
CA GLU A 241 6.16 2.92 20.84
C GLU A 241 4.89 3.67 20.41
N ILE A 242 4.77 4.03 19.13
CA ILE A 242 3.66 4.85 18.62
C ILE A 242 2.33 4.08 18.66
N LEU A 243 2.34 2.77 18.35
CA LEU A 243 1.12 2.00 18.10
C LEU A 243 0.82 0.94 19.16
N SER A 244 1.80 0.55 19.98
CA SER A 244 1.67 -0.52 20.98
C SER A 244 1.02 -1.81 20.43
N PRO A 245 1.51 -2.37 19.30
CA PRO A 245 0.92 -3.57 18.71
C PRO A 245 1.25 -4.82 19.55
N ALA A 246 0.45 -5.89 19.38
CA ALA A 246 0.75 -7.21 19.92
C ALA A 246 2.03 -7.80 19.30
N GLY A 247 2.26 -7.55 18.01
CA GLY A 247 3.49 -7.96 17.32
C GLY A 247 3.71 -7.24 15.99
N ILE A 248 4.96 -7.25 15.53
CA ILE A 248 5.39 -6.73 14.22
C ILE A 248 6.06 -7.87 13.47
N TYR A 249 5.53 -8.21 12.31
CA TYR A 249 6.01 -9.31 11.46
C TYR A 249 6.58 -8.78 10.14
N GLU A 250 7.73 -9.30 9.70
CA GLU A 250 8.35 -8.95 8.43
C GLU A 250 7.80 -9.80 7.28
N ARG A 251 7.37 -9.13 6.20
CA ARG A 251 7.03 -9.74 4.90
C ARG A 251 7.83 -9.09 3.78
N SER A 252 9.13 -9.03 3.96
CA SER A 252 10.11 -8.56 2.97
C SER A 252 10.49 -9.67 1.98
N ASP A 253 9.62 -10.65 1.74
CA ASP A 253 9.81 -11.79 0.85
C ASP A 253 9.36 -11.48 -0.60
N VAL A 254 9.74 -10.31 -1.11
CA VAL A 254 9.36 -9.83 -2.44
C VAL A 254 10.59 -9.64 -3.34
N GLY A 255 10.48 -10.04 -4.61
CA GLY A 255 11.60 -10.06 -5.55
C GLY A 255 12.25 -8.70 -5.83
N VAL A 256 11.55 -7.59 -5.56
CA VAL A 256 12.10 -6.23 -5.75
C VAL A 256 13.33 -5.95 -4.87
N ARG A 257 13.50 -6.65 -3.74
CA ARG A 257 14.67 -6.50 -2.86
C ARG A 257 15.99 -6.89 -3.53
N ALA A 258 15.95 -7.83 -4.47
CA ALA A 258 17.14 -8.20 -5.24
C ALA A 258 17.69 -7.01 -6.04
N LEU A 259 16.84 -6.07 -6.48
CA LEU A 259 17.27 -4.84 -7.17
C LEU A 259 18.02 -3.86 -6.25
N GLU A 260 17.89 -4.04 -4.94
CA GLU A 260 18.57 -3.26 -3.90
C GLU A 260 19.74 -4.04 -3.28
N GLY A 261 20.04 -5.25 -3.77
CA GLY A 261 21.11 -6.12 -3.25
C GLY A 261 20.75 -6.82 -1.94
N LEU A 262 19.45 -7.03 -1.68
CA LEU A 262 18.94 -7.59 -0.44
C LEU A 262 18.32 -8.97 -0.66
N GLU A 263 18.60 -9.88 0.26
CA GLU A 263 17.92 -11.17 0.32
C GLU A 263 16.47 -11.02 0.84
N PRO A 264 15.55 -11.93 0.45
CA PRO A 264 14.23 -12.04 1.07
C PRO A 264 14.32 -12.19 2.59
N ALA A 265 13.42 -11.54 3.32
CA ALA A 265 13.36 -11.66 4.78
C ALA A 265 11.90 -11.81 5.27
N THR A 266 11.71 -12.69 6.26
CA THR A 266 10.41 -12.95 6.90
C THR A 266 10.64 -13.38 8.35
N GLY A 267 9.71 -13.05 9.23
CA GLY A 267 9.76 -13.45 10.63
C GLY A 267 9.30 -12.35 11.59
N THR A 268 9.16 -12.70 12.86
CA THR A 268 8.78 -11.74 13.91
C THR A 268 9.93 -10.79 14.22
N LEU A 269 9.65 -9.48 14.16
CA LEU A 269 10.57 -8.40 14.49
C LEU A 269 10.37 -7.88 15.91
N PHE A 270 9.15 -7.96 16.45
CA PHE A 270 8.79 -7.48 17.77
C PHE A 270 7.55 -8.20 18.30
N GLY A 271 7.48 -8.43 19.61
CA GLY A 271 6.29 -8.94 20.29
C GLY A 271 5.95 -10.38 19.92
N GLU A 272 4.67 -10.64 19.75
CA GLU A 272 4.13 -11.97 19.47
C GLU A 272 4.20 -12.34 17.99
N GLU A 273 4.29 -13.64 17.71
CA GLU A 273 4.12 -14.20 16.38
C GLU A 273 2.64 -14.13 15.97
N PRO A 274 2.29 -13.71 14.73
CA PRO A 274 0.91 -13.60 14.31
C PRO A 274 0.20 -14.97 14.26
N PRO A 275 -1.08 -15.04 14.66
CA PRO A 275 -1.83 -16.28 14.60
C PRO A 275 -2.04 -16.74 13.15
N PRO A 276 -2.24 -18.06 12.90
CA PRO A 276 -2.46 -18.59 11.54
C PRO A 276 -3.69 -18.01 10.82
N LYS A 277 -4.70 -17.59 11.59
CA LYS A 277 -5.89 -16.89 11.10
C LYS A 277 -6.13 -15.68 12.00
N LEU A 278 -5.79 -14.50 11.51
CA LEU A 278 -6.11 -13.24 12.19
C LEU A 278 -7.41 -12.68 11.64
N ARG A 279 -8.39 -12.42 12.52
CA ARG A 279 -9.65 -11.81 12.11
C ARG A 279 -9.49 -10.30 11.95
N ILE A 280 -10.04 -9.75 10.88
CA ILE A 280 -10.13 -8.32 10.61
C ILE A 280 -11.56 -7.92 10.24
N ARG A 281 -11.87 -6.63 10.35
CA ARG A 281 -13.09 -5.97 9.92
C ARG A 281 -12.81 -5.01 8.76
N GLU A 282 -13.69 -5.02 7.76
CA GLU A 282 -13.75 -4.01 6.71
C GLU A 282 -15.21 -3.69 6.39
N GLY A 283 -15.65 -2.47 6.75
CA GLY A 283 -17.05 -2.10 6.72
C GLY A 283 -17.89 -3.01 7.61
N LYS A 284 -18.93 -3.61 7.04
CA LYS A 284 -19.77 -4.61 7.71
C LYS A 284 -19.18 -6.03 7.64
N ALA A 285 -18.14 -6.23 6.83
CA ALA A 285 -17.57 -7.54 6.58
C ALA A 285 -16.48 -7.88 7.61
N ALA A 286 -16.35 -9.17 7.90
CA ALA A 286 -15.23 -9.75 8.62
C ALA A 286 -14.47 -10.73 7.71
N PHE A 287 -13.15 -10.74 7.83
CA PHE A 287 -12.27 -11.63 7.08
C PHE A 287 -11.23 -12.25 8.00
N TYR A 288 -10.72 -13.42 7.62
CA TYR A 288 -9.47 -13.94 8.14
C TYR A 288 -8.32 -13.54 7.22
N VAL A 289 -7.16 -13.29 7.82
CA VAL A 289 -5.89 -13.01 7.15
C VAL A 289 -4.84 -14.00 7.65
N ASP A 290 -4.08 -14.58 6.72
CA ASP A 290 -2.85 -15.31 7.01
C ASP A 290 -1.68 -14.37 6.75
N ILE A 291 -1.13 -13.76 7.81
CA ILE A 291 -0.01 -12.81 7.69
C ILE A 291 1.25 -13.52 7.16
N ARG A 292 1.47 -14.78 7.52
CA ARG A 292 2.72 -15.49 7.28
C ARG A 292 2.82 -16.01 5.85
N HIS A 293 1.72 -16.53 5.32
CA HIS A 293 1.70 -17.20 4.01
C HIS A 293 0.71 -16.56 3.01
N GLY A 294 -0.03 -15.52 3.42
CA GLY A 294 -0.94 -14.80 2.54
C GLY A 294 -0.23 -14.00 1.46
N HIS A 295 -0.97 -13.65 0.41
CA HIS A 295 -0.46 -12.83 -0.70
C HIS A 295 -0.12 -11.41 -0.25
N LYS A 296 0.90 -10.81 -0.86
CA LYS A 296 1.46 -9.52 -0.45
C LYS A 296 1.87 -9.57 1.03
N THR A 297 1.15 -8.84 1.88
CA THR A 297 1.29 -8.79 3.34
C THR A 297 0.21 -9.58 4.07
N GLY A 298 -0.73 -10.21 3.33
CA GLY A 298 -1.84 -11.00 3.87
C GLY A 298 -3.17 -10.75 3.16
N PHE A 299 -3.50 -9.49 2.85
CA PHE A 299 -4.77 -9.09 2.23
C PHE A 299 -4.60 -7.88 1.30
N TYR A 300 -5.46 -7.72 0.31
CA TYR A 300 -5.41 -6.61 -0.65
C TYR A 300 -6.14 -5.39 -0.10
N LEU A 301 -5.46 -4.61 0.76
CA LEU A 301 -6.02 -3.42 1.41
C LEU A 301 -6.31 -2.27 0.43
N ASP A 302 -5.59 -2.23 -0.69
CA ASP A 302 -5.78 -1.27 -1.79
C ASP A 302 -7.16 -1.35 -2.45
N GLN A 303 -7.81 -2.52 -2.40
CA GLN A 303 -9.12 -2.76 -2.99
C GLN A 303 -10.31 -2.42 -2.07
N ARG A 304 -10.08 -1.92 -0.84
CA ARG A 304 -11.15 -1.63 0.15
C ARG A 304 -12.30 -0.84 -0.45
N ARG A 305 -12.02 0.31 -1.06
CA ARG A 305 -13.06 1.21 -1.58
C ARG A 305 -13.87 0.56 -2.70
N ASN A 306 -13.22 -0.22 -3.56
CA ASN A 306 -13.88 -0.93 -4.64
C ASN A 306 -14.79 -2.04 -4.09
N ARG A 307 -14.35 -2.76 -3.05
CA ARG A 307 -15.18 -3.78 -2.39
C ARG A 307 -16.42 -3.19 -1.73
N LEU A 308 -16.27 -2.08 -1.02
CA LEU A 308 -17.40 -1.38 -0.40
C LEU A 308 -18.41 -0.90 -1.45
N LEU A 309 -17.92 -0.30 -2.55
CA LEU A 309 -18.76 0.10 -3.66
C LEU A 309 -19.52 -1.08 -4.28
N VAL A 310 -18.86 -2.24 -4.44
CA VAL A 310 -19.53 -3.45 -4.91
C VAL A 310 -20.69 -3.85 -3.99
N GLY A 311 -20.49 -3.77 -2.67
CA GLY A 311 -21.58 -3.99 -1.71
C GLY A 311 -22.75 -3.02 -1.89
N GLU A 312 -22.48 -1.74 -2.15
CA GLU A 312 -23.53 -0.71 -2.36
C GLU A 312 -24.39 -0.97 -3.62
N ILE A 313 -23.83 -1.60 -4.66
CA ILE A 313 -24.51 -1.81 -5.95
C ILE A 313 -25.02 -3.23 -6.17
N ALA A 314 -24.85 -4.15 -5.20
CA ALA A 314 -25.12 -5.57 -5.37
C ALA A 314 -26.58 -6.00 -5.16
N GLN A 315 -27.42 -5.15 -4.55
CA GLN A 315 -28.80 -5.49 -4.16
C GLN A 315 -29.58 -6.16 -5.30
N GLY A 316 -30.03 -7.40 -5.06
CA GLY A 316 -30.84 -8.20 -5.98
C GLY A 316 -30.13 -8.70 -7.24
N ARG A 317 -28.82 -8.49 -7.38
CA ARG A 317 -28.03 -8.87 -8.58
C ARG A 317 -27.40 -10.25 -8.45
N GLU A 318 -27.02 -10.81 -9.60
CA GLU A 318 -26.15 -11.98 -9.68
C GLU A 318 -24.73 -11.49 -9.95
N VAL A 319 -23.78 -11.89 -9.10
CA VAL A 319 -22.42 -11.36 -9.13
C VAL A 319 -21.46 -12.47 -9.54
N LEU A 320 -20.58 -12.16 -10.50
CA LEU A 320 -19.47 -13.01 -10.87
C LEU A 320 -18.18 -12.38 -10.33
N ASP A 321 -17.54 -13.04 -9.37
CA ASP A 321 -16.28 -12.63 -8.75
C ASP A 321 -15.14 -13.47 -9.33
N VAL A 322 -14.46 -12.92 -10.35
CA VAL A 322 -13.37 -13.59 -11.08
C VAL A 322 -12.01 -13.21 -10.48
N PHE A 323 -11.11 -14.17 -10.36
CA PHE A 323 -9.83 -14.02 -9.63
C PHE A 323 -10.09 -13.60 -8.18
N CYS A 324 -11.11 -14.21 -7.58
CA CYS A 324 -11.69 -13.75 -6.32
C CYS A 324 -10.75 -13.88 -5.12
N TYR A 325 -9.62 -14.58 -5.25
CA TYR A 325 -8.71 -14.87 -4.15
C TYR A 325 -9.47 -15.51 -2.98
N THR A 326 -9.54 -14.85 -1.83
CA THR A 326 -10.28 -15.30 -0.64
C THR A 326 -11.72 -14.76 -0.59
N GLY A 327 -12.27 -14.32 -1.73
CA GLY A 327 -13.69 -14.03 -1.93
C GLY A 327 -14.18 -12.69 -1.38
N ALA A 328 -13.29 -11.72 -1.19
CA ALA A 328 -13.64 -10.47 -0.50
C ALA A 328 -14.71 -9.64 -1.24
N PHE A 329 -14.65 -9.57 -2.58
CA PHE A 329 -15.68 -8.87 -3.37
C PHE A 329 -17.04 -9.57 -3.26
N GLY A 330 -17.08 -10.89 -3.44
CA GLY A 330 -18.30 -11.66 -3.30
C GLY A 330 -18.93 -11.63 -1.91
N VAL A 331 -18.13 -11.56 -0.84
CA VAL A 331 -18.64 -11.36 0.53
C VAL A 331 -19.31 -10.00 0.68
N HIS A 332 -18.67 -8.92 0.20
CA HIS A 332 -19.29 -7.59 0.22
C HIS A 332 -20.56 -7.53 -0.64
N ALA A 333 -20.57 -8.19 -1.80
CA ALA A 333 -21.77 -8.32 -2.62
C ALA A 333 -22.91 -9.05 -1.89
N GLY A 334 -22.60 -10.15 -1.20
CA GLY A 334 -23.57 -10.89 -0.38
C GLY A 334 -24.16 -10.03 0.75
N LEU A 335 -23.32 -9.32 1.49
CA LEU A 335 -23.76 -8.37 2.53
C LEU A 335 -24.55 -7.18 1.95
N GLY A 336 -24.31 -6.84 0.69
CA GLY A 336 -25.05 -5.86 -0.10
C GLY A 336 -26.38 -6.36 -0.67
N GLY A 337 -26.78 -7.60 -0.35
CA GLY A 337 -28.06 -8.17 -0.79
C GLY A 337 -28.03 -8.78 -2.20
N ALA A 338 -26.88 -9.24 -2.70
CA ALA A 338 -26.82 -10.03 -3.93
C ALA A 338 -27.75 -11.25 -3.87
N ARG A 339 -28.41 -11.56 -5.00
CA ARG A 339 -29.22 -12.76 -5.17
C ARG A 339 -28.35 -14.03 -5.23
N SER A 340 -27.20 -13.94 -5.89
CA SER A 340 -26.23 -15.02 -5.97
C SER A 340 -24.83 -14.50 -6.24
N VAL A 341 -23.82 -15.30 -5.89
CA VAL A 341 -22.41 -14.99 -6.17
C VAL A 341 -21.72 -16.23 -6.73
N LEU A 342 -21.05 -16.11 -7.86
CA LEU A 342 -20.19 -17.15 -8.42
C LEU A 342 -18.73 -16.73 -8.25
N PHE A 343 -17.97 -17.52 -7.48
CA PHE A 343 -16.55 -17.31 -7.21
C PHE A 343 -15.71 -18.14 -8.18
N VAL A 344 -14.77 -17.50 -8.89
CA VAL A 344 -13.83 -18.17 -9.80
C VAL A 344 -12.40 -17.87 -9.38
N GLU A 345 -11.61 -18.91 -9.12
CA GLU A 345 -10.23 -18.81 -8.66
C GLU A 345 -9.47 -20.10 -9.01
N ASP A 346 -8.19 -20.03 -9.34
CA ASP A 346 -7.42 -21.23 -9.70
C ASP A 346 -7.10 -22.13 -8.48
N SER A 347 -7.05 -21.52 -7.29
CA SER A 347 -6.66 -22.18 -6.06
C SER A 347 -7.86 -22.62 -5.23
N ALA A 348 -8.09 -23.94 -5.20
CA ALA A 348 -9.08 -24.54 -4.31
C ALA A 348 -8.84 -24.20 -2.82
N LYS A 349 -7.58 -23.98 -2.40
CA LYS A 349 -7.26 -23.53 -1.03
C LYS A 349 -7.86 -22.15 -0.75
N ARG A 350 -7.77 -21.21 -1.70
CA ARG A 350 -8.31 -19.85 -1.54
C ARG A 350 -9.84 -19.84 -1.56
N LEU A 351 -10.46 -20.68 -2.40
CA LEU A 351 -11.92 -20.86 -2.41
C LEU A 351 -12.47 -21.42 -1.08
N ARG A 352 -11.69 -22.24 -0.35
CA ARG A 352 -12.07 -22.63 1.02
C ARG A 352 -12.13 -21.44 1.97
N TRP A 353 -11.21 -20.48 1.85
CA TRP A 353 -11.29 -19.24 2.63
C TRP A 353 -12.48 -18.38 2.23
N ALA A 354 -12.81 -18.31 0.92
CA ALA A 354 -14.02 -17.61 0.48
C ALA A 354 -15.29 -18.20 1.12
N ARG A 355 -15.39 -19.53 1.19
CA ARG A 355 -16.48 -20.23 1.92
C ARG A 355 -16.47 -19.89 3.42
N ASP A 356 -15.31 -19.98 4.07
CA ASP A 356 -15.17 -19.62 5.48
C ASP A 356 -15.62 -18.18 5.73
N HIS A 357 -15.33 -17.25 4.81
CA HIS A 357 -15.74 -15.85 4.92
C HIS A 357 -17.25 -15.66 4.72
N LEU A 358 -17.90 -16.36 3.80
CA LEU A 358 -19.37 -16.32 3.72
C LEU A 358 -20.00 -16.77 5.04
N VAL A 359 -19.51 -17.86 5.62
CA VAL A 359 -19.98 -18.37 6.92
C VAL A 359 -19.73 -17.36 8.04
N LEU A 360 -18.52 -16.77 8.10
CA LEU A 360 -18.13 -15.77 9.08
C LEU A 360 -19.05 -14.53 9.06
N ASN A 361 -19.60 -14.20 7.90
CA ASN A 361 -20.48 -13.05 7.69
C ASN A 361 -21.97 -13.40 7.71
N GLY A 362 -22.35 -14.62 8.13
CA GLY A 362 -23.74 -15.03 8.23
C GLY A 362 -24.43 -15.26 6.88
N LEU A 363 -23.67 -15.40 5.79
CA LEU A 363 -24.18 -15.56 4.42
C LEU A 363 -24.36 -17.05 4.04
N ARG A 364 -24.80 -17.90 4.99
CA ARG A 364 -24.99 -19.33 4.75
C ARG A 364 -26.09 -19.63 3.74
N GLU A 365 -27.13 -18.80 3.73
CA GLU A 365 -28.29 -18.92 2.84
C GLU A 365 -28.08 -18.22 1.48
N LEU A 366 -26.94 -17.54 1.28
CA LEU A 366 -26.62 -16.93 -0.01
C LEU A 366 -26.38 -18.03 -1.04
N ARG A 367 -27.06 -17.95 -2.19
CA ARG A 367 -26.79 -18.84 -3.32
C ARG A 367 -25.38 -18.57 -3.87
N ALA A 368 -24.41 -19.38 -3.46
CA ALA A 368 -23.01 -19.22 -3.84
C ALA A 368 -22.48 -20.42 -4.64
N GLY A 369 -21.80 -20.16 -5.77
CA GLY A 369 -21.07 -21.16 -6.56
C GLY A 369 -19.57 -20.95 -6.49
N PHE A 370 -18.80 -22.02 -6.68
CA PHE A 370 -17.34 -21.98 -6.61
C PHE A 370 -16.73 -22.80 -7.75
N ILE A 371 -15.90 -22.16 -8.58
CA ILE A 371 -15.19 -22.80 -9.68
C ILE A 371 -13.69 -22.70 -9.39
N ALA A 372 -13.07 -23.85 -9.15
CA ALA A 372 -11.62 -23.99 -9.02
C ALA A 372 -11.00 -24.20 -10.42
N GLY A 373 -10.60 -23.14 -11.09
CA GLY A 373 -10.17 -23.24 -12.48
C GLY A 373 -9.58 -21.97 -13.07
N ASN A 374 -9.02 -22.09 -14.27
CA ASN A 374 -8.51 -20.95 -15.03
C ASN A 374 -9.70 -20.14 -15.58
N ALA A 375 -9.80 -18.87 -15.18
CA ALA A 375 -10.93 -18.02 -15.55
C ALA A 375 -11.20 -17.97 -17.06
N PHE A 376 -10.17 -17.96 -17.91
CA PHE A 376 -10.33 -17.90 -19.37
C PHE A 376 -10.83 -19.21 -19.99
N ARG A 377 -10.73 -20.33 -19.28
CA ARG A 377 -11.27 -21.63 -19.74
C ARG A 377 -12.68 -21.87 -19.21
N GLU A 378 -12.96 -21.38 -18.01
CA GLU A 378 -14.22 -21.60 -17.32
C GLU A 378 -15.31 -20.61 -17.74
N LEU A 379 -14.92 -19.43 -18.22
CA LEU A 379 -15.83 -18.39 -18.67
C LEU A 379 -15.92 -18.36 -20.20
N PRO A 380 -17.12 -18.13 -20.76
CA PRO A 380 -17.38 -18.15 -22.20
C PRO A 380 -16.76 -16.97 -22.96
#